data_AF-A0A7W6ULC6-F1
#
_entry.id   AF-A0A7W6ULC6-F1
#
_cell.length_a   1.000
_cell.length_b   1.000
_cell.length_c   1.000
_cell.angle_alpha   90.00
_cell.angle_beta   90.00
_cell.angle_gamma   90.00
#
_symmetry.space_group_name_H-M   'P 1'
#
loop_
_entity.id
_entity.type
_entity.pdbx_description
1 polymer ?
#
loop_
_entity_poly.entity_id
_entity_poly.type
_entity_poly.pdbx_seq_one_letter_code
_entity_poly.pdbx_strand_id
1 'polypeptide(L)'
;MVTVSHAYTPAEAAAVSEIAIKSVHNAIDKRIVANRPSSTEGRALTEEDLLRLKLWYGVGSILSAERRKRLFDTIDENPGADTVRADDYLIIDVARAREQLAARAEALREAEKLIQSVKGVVGGEPVFKGTRVPVRTIAAMKAQGASTEEIVEGYPSLTGRMVELADIWTAAHPVRGRPRKLSELGLKVKSEKRLRLGNERLPQSSD
;
A
#
# COMPACT_ATOMS: atom_id res chain seq x y z
N MET A 1 13.56 -21.24 3.28
CA MET A 1 13.09 -20.58 2.04
C MET A 1 13.57 -19.16 2.06
N VAL A 2 14.27 -18.70 1.02
CA VAL A 2 14.78 -17.33 0.94
C VAL A 2 13.59 -16.42 0.67
N THR A 3 13.11 -15.73 1.70
CA THR A 3 12.07 -14.71 1.58
C THR A 3 12.63 -13.60 0.70
N VAL A 4 12.12 -13.49 -0.53
CA VAL A 4 12.46 -12.36 -1.41
C VAL A 4 12.00 -11.11 -0.68
N SER A 5 12.93 -10.29 -0.21
CA SER A 5 12.63 -9.09 0.55
C SER A 5 11.99 -8.04 -0.38
N HIS A 6 10.69 -8.16 -0.61
CA HIS A 6 9.93 -7.17 -1.33
C HIS A 6 9.78 -5.93 -0.44
N ALA A 7 10.16 -4.77 -0.96
CA ALA A 7 10.01 -3.50 -0.29
C ALA A 7 8.67 -2.89 -0.68
N TYR A 8 7.79 -2.66 0.30
CA TYR A 8 6.47 -2.07 0.09
C TYR A 8 6.52 -0.55 0.34
N THR A 9 5.87 0.22 -0.53
CA THR A 9 5.56 1.63 -0.27
C THR A 9 4.49 1.75 0.84
N PRO A 10 4.30 2.92 1.47
CA PRO A 10 3.24 3.07 2.48
C PRO A 10 1.83 2.77 1.98
N ALA A 11 1.55 3.00 0.69
CA ALA A 11 0.26 2.70 0.08
C ALA A 11 0.09 1.19 -0.17
N GLU A 12 1.14 0.52 -0.69
CA GLU A 12 1.14 -0.94 -0.83
C GLU A 12 1.03 -1.63 0.53
N ALA A 13 1.78 -1.17 1.54
CA ALA A 13 1.69 -1.69 2.89
C ALA A 13 0.28 -1.53 3.48
N ALA A 14 -0.38 -0.39 3.25
CA ALA A 14 -1.77 -0.18 3.64
C ALA A 14 -2.71 -1.18 2.95
N ALA A 15 -2.53 -1.38 1.64
CA ALA A 15 -3.34 -2.31 0.85
C ALA A 15 -3.14 -3.78 1.25
N VAL A 16 -1.90 -4.20 1.51
CA VAL A 16 -1.58 -5.59 1.87
C VAL A 16 -1.95 -5.88 3.33
N SER A 17 -1.69 -4.96 4.26
CA SER A 17 -2.01 -5.15 5.68
C SER A 17 -3.47 -4.88 6.05
N GLU A 18 -4.26 -4.32 5.13
CA GLU A 18 -5.66 -3.88 5.34
C GLU A 18 -5.78 -2.78 6.41
N ILE A 19 -4.71 -2.03 6.60
CA ILE A 19 -4.65 -0.91 7.53
C ILE A 19 -4.80 0.39 6.76
N ALA A 20 -5.60 1.32 7.28
CA ALA A 20 -5.77 2.63 6.67
C ALA A 20 -4.40 3.33 6.47
N ILE A 21 -4.19 3.95 5.30
CA ILE A 21 -2.93 4.62 4.96
C ILE A 21 -2.48 5.66 6.01
N LYS A 22 -3.43 6.37 6.62
CA LYS A 22 -3.16 7.31 7.71
C LYS A 22 -2.57 6.61 8.94
N SER A 23 -3.05 5.42 9.25
CA SER A 23 -2.52 4.60 10.35
C SER A 23 -1.13 4.09 10.03
N VAL A 24 -0.86 3.67 8.78
CA VAL A 24 0.51 3.31 8.35
C VAL A 24 1.49 4.48 8.53
N HIS A 25 1.11 5.69 8.11
CA HIS A 25 1.94 6.88 8.35
C HIS A 25 2.15 7.17 9.84
N ASN A 26 1.09 7.08 10.65
CA ASN A 26 1.19 7.25 12.11
C ASN A 26 2.14 6.23 12.75
N ALA A 27 2.08 4.96 12.32
CA ALA A 27 2.98 3.92 12.80
C ALA A 27 4.44 4.20 12.44
N ILE A 28 4.71 4.73 11.24
CA ILE A 28 6.04 5.18 10.84
C ILE A 28 6.50 6.36 11.70
N ASP A 29 5.65 7.37 11.87
CA ASP A 29 5.99 8.59 12.61
C ASP A 29 6.28 8.29 14.09
N LYS A 30 5.53 7.35 14.68
CA LYS A 30 5.75 6.84 16.04
C LYS A 30 6.86 5.79 16.15
N ARG A 31 7.56 5.48 15.06
CA ARG A 31 8.61 4.44 14.99
C ARG A 31 8.16 3.07 15.50
N ILE A 32 6.89 2.73 15.27
CA ILE A 32 6.34 1.40 15.54
C ILE A 32 6.90 0.39 14.52
N VAL A 33 7.15 0.85 13.30
CA VAL A 33 7.81 0.13 12.20
C VAL A 33 9.07 0.87 11.74
N ALA A 34 9.97 0.16 11.07
CA ALA A 34 11.26 0.72 10.68
C ALA A 34 11.10 1.82 9.61
N ASN A 35 11.78 2.95 9.81
CA ASN A 35 11.84 4.03 8.82
C ASN A 35 13.07 3.84 7.92
N ARG A 36 12.98 2.94 6.95
CA ARG A 36 14.08 2.68 5.99
C ARG A 36 13.88 3.52 4.72
N PRO A 37 14.91 4.26 4.26
CA PRO A 37 14.85 4.96 2.98
C PRO A 37 14.86 3.94 1.83
N SER A 38 14.01 4.13 0.82
CA SER A 38 14.02 3.34 -0.42
C SER A 38 14.78 4.08 -1.52
N SER A 39 15.39 3.32 -2.44
CA SER A 39 16.08 3.85 -3.63
C SER A 39 15.14 4.42 -4.69
N THR A 40 13.85 4.10 -4.63
CA THR A 40 12.83 4.49 -5.61
C THR A 40 11.73 5.27 -4.90
N GLU A 41 11.95 6.58 -4.73
CA GLU A 41 10.97 7.57 -4.25
C GLU A 41 10.09 7.13 -3.05
N GLY A 42 10.68 6.98 -1.86
CA GLY A 42 9.89 6.87 -0.63
C GLY A 42 10.52 6.04 0.49
N ARG A 43 9.68 5.64 1.45
CA ARG A 43 10.03 4.74 2.56
C ARG A 43 9.73 3.29 2.15
N ALA A 44 10.63 2.36 2.46
CA ALA A 44 10.45 0.92 2.20
C ALA A 44 10.07 0.18 3.49
N LEU A 45 8.93 -0.49 3.47
CA LEU A 45 8.45 -1.40 4.52
C LEU A 45 8.71 -2.85 4.11
N THR A 46 9.03 -3.71 5.07
CA THR A 46 9.27 -5.15 4.86
C THR A 46 8.06 -5.99 5.23
N GLU A 47 8.08 -7.27 4.91
CA GLU A 47 7.03 -8.21 5.36
C GLU A 47 6.90 -8.25 6.89
N GLU A 48 8.00 -8.12 7.62
CA GLU A 48 7.99 -8.01 9.09
C GLU A 48 7.29 -6.73 9.55
N ASP A 49 7.53 -5.59 8.87
CA ASP A 49 6.82 -4.35 9.17
C ASP A 49 5.31 -4.48 8.89
N LEU A 50 4.93 -5.17 7.82
CA LEU A 50 3.53 -5.45 7.49
C LEU A 50 2.87 -6.34 8.55
N LEU A 51 3.56 -7.36 9.04
CA LEU A 51 3.10 -8.20 10.15
C LEU A 51 2.91 -7.37 11.42
N ARG A 52 3.90 -6.52 11.72
CA ARG A 52 3.87 -5.62 12.88
C ARG A 52 2.69 -4.66 12.80
N LEU A 53 2.44 -4.06 11.63
CA LEU A 53 1.26 -3.22 11.38
C LEU A 53 -0.04 -4.01 11.62
N LYS A 54 -0.20 -5.16 10.96
CA LYS A 54 -1.43 -5.96 11.03
C LYS A 54 -1.76 -6.38 12.46
N LEU A 55 -0.76 -6.89 13.20
CA LEU A 55 -0.94 -7.29 14.59
C LEU A 55 -1.16 -6.09 15.51
N TRP A 56 -0.37 -5.00 15.37
CA TRP A 56 -0.45 -3.84 16.26
C TRP A 56 -1.82 -3.18 16.28
N TYR A 57 -2.45 -3.08 15.11
CA TYR A 57 -3.79 -2.55 14.95
C TYR A 57 -4.87 -3.60 15.18
N GLY A 58 -4.64 -4.86 14.78
CA GLY A 58 -5.60 -5.96 15.00
C GLY A 58 -5.85 -6.26 16.48
N VAL A 59 -4.80 -6.22 17.31
CA VAL A 59 -4.92 -6.43 18.77
C VAL A 59 -5.07 -5.13 19.55
N GLY A 60 -5.08 -3.97 18.88
CA GLY A 60 -5.07 -2.65 19.51
C GLY A 60 -6.33 -2.31 20.32
N SER A 61 -7.46 -2.97 20.03
CA SER A 61 -8.70 -2.87 20.79
C SER A 61 -8.75 -3.78 22.02
N ILE A 62 -7.88 -4.79 22.08
CA ILE A 62 -7.86 -5.83 23.12
C ILE A 62 -6.70 -5.61 24.10
N LEU A 63 -5.55 -5.18 23.58
CA LEU A 63 -4.31 -5.05 24.33
C LEU A 63 -3.89 -3.59 24.52
N SER A 64 -3.47 -3.28 25.76
CA SER A 64 -2.81 -2.00 26.06
C SER A 64 -1.53 -1.81 25.24
N ALA A 65 -1.04 -0.57 25.16
CA ALA A 65 0.21 -0.30 24.45
C ALA A 65 1.42 -1.07 25.04
N GLU A 66 1.46 -1.24 26.36
CA GLU A 66 2.51 -2.00 27.04
C GLU A 66 2.45 -3.50 26.69
N ARG A 67 1.25 -4.11 26.73
CA ARG A 67 1.08 -5.52 26.38
C ARG A 67 1.40 -5.80 24.92
N ARG A 68 1.06 -4.87 24.02
CA ARG A 68 1.47 -4.94 22.62
C ARG A 68 2.99 -4.91 22.47
N LYS A 69 3.69 -4.06 23.23
CA LYS A 69 5.15 -4.03 23.20
C LYS A 69 5.73 -5.40 23.59
N ARG A 70 5.27 -5.98 24.70
CA ARG A 70 5.71 -7.32 25.14
C ARG A 70 5.42 -8.40 24.10
N LEU A 71 4.24 -8.36 23.48
CA LEU A 71 3.88 -9.28 22.38
C LEU A 71 4.91 -9.22 21.24
N PHE A 72 5.30 -8.01 20.83
CA PHE A 72 6.29 -7.85 19.78
C PHE A 72 7.70 -8.21 20.22
N ASP A 73 8.09 -7.92 21.46
CA ASP A 73 9.38 -8.36 21.99
C ASP A 73 9.49 -9.90 21.92
N THR A 74 8.41 -10.64 22.26
CA THR A 74 8.36 -12.10 22.11
C THR A 74 8.39 -12.58 20.65
N ILE A 75 7.75 -11.85 19.73
CA ILE A 75 7.83 -12.15 18.29
C ILE A 75 9.24 -11.91 17.76
N ASP A 76 9.91 -10.83 18.22
CA ASP A 76 11.26 -10.47 17.80
C ASP A 76 12.28 -11.52 18.32
N GLU A 77 12.05 -12.10 19.50
CA GLU A 77 12.84 -13.22 20.05
C GLU A 77 12.61 -14.55 19.30
N ASN A 78 11.37 -14.82 18.88
CA ASN A 78 11.04 -16.00 18.09
C ASN A 78 10.22 -15.65 16.83
N PRO A 79 10.88 -15.18 15.75
CA PRO A 79 10.20 -14.74 14.54
C PRO A 79 9.40 -15.86 13.86
N GLY A 80 9.75 -17.13 14.07
CA GLY A 80 9.08 -18.27 13.48
C GLY A 80 7.84 -18.77 14.26
N ALA A 81 7.45 -18.11 15.35
CA ALA A 81 6.33 -18.57 16.17
C ALA A 81 4.99 -18.47 15.44
N ASP A 82 4.27 -19.59 15.36
CA ASP A 82 2.91 -19.63 14.83
C ASP A 82 1.90 -18.98 15.79
N THR A 83 2.14 -19.10 17.10
CA THR A 83 1.28 -18.52 18.12
C THR A 83 2.11 -17.87 19.22
N VAL A 84 1.63 -16.75 19.75
CA VAL A 84 2.28 -16.05 20.88
C VAL A 84 1.26 -15.78 21.98
N ARG A 85 1.60 -16.19 23.21
CA ARG A 85 0.78 -15.92 24.39
C ARG A 85 0.94 -14.44 24.79
N ALA A 86 -0.14 -13.67 24.67
CA ALA A 86 -0.16 -12.25 25.03
C ALA A 86 -0.56 -11.99 26.49
N ASP A 87 -1.29 -12.93 27.10
CA ASP A 87 -1.71 -12.93 28.50
C ASP A 87 -2.05 -14.36 28.96
N ASP A 88 -2.39 -14.56 30.23
CA ASP A 88 -2.67 -15.88 30.83
C ASP A 88 -3.65 -16.73 30.01
N TYR A 89 -4.69 -16.09 29.49
CA TYR A 89 -5.77 -16.74 28.73
C TYR A 89 -5.91 -16.21 27.30
N LEU A 90 -4.92 -15.45 26.80
CA LEU A 90 -4.98 -14.85 25.46
C LEU A 90 -3.79 -15.29 24.62
N ILE A 91 -4.09 -16.01 23.54
CA ILE A 91 -3.12 -16.44 22.54
C ILE A 91 -3.42 -15.72 21.23
N ILE A 92 -2.40 -15.14 20.64
CA ILE A 92 -2.45 -14.49 19.34
C ILE A 92 -1.91 -15.45 18.29
N ASP A 93 -2.74 -15.73 17.29
CA ASP A 93 -2.37 -16.53 16.13
C ASP A 93 -1.61 -15.65 15.12
N VAL A 94 -0.29 -15.82 15.11
CA VAL A 94 0.63 -15.08 14.24
C VAL A 94 0.72 -15.75 12.87
N ALA A 95 0.61 -17.07 12.80
CA ALA A 95 0.59 -17.84 11.56
C ALA A 95 -0.54 -17.37 10.64
N ARG A 96 -1.76 -17.25 11.18
CA ARG A 96 -2.91 -16.73 10.43
C ARG A 96 -2.67 -15.32 9.90
N ALA A 97 -2.03 -14.45 10.69
CA ALA A 97 -1.69 -13.11 10.24
C ALA A 97 -0.67 -13.13 9.07
N ARG A 98 0.32 -14.02 9.13
CA ARG A 98 1.30 -14.24 8.04
C ARG A 98 0.63 -14.78 6.79
N GLU A 99 -0.22 -15.80 6.91
CA GLU A 99 -0.97 -16.38 5.79
C GLU A 99 -1.82 -15.33 5.05
N GLN A 100 -2.55 -14.52 5.80
CA GLN A 100 -3.35 -13.42 5.23
C GLN A 100 -2.48 -12.40 4.50
N LEU A 101 -1.34 -12.02 5.08
CA LEU A 101 -0.40 -11.10 4.43
C LEU A 101 0.20 -11.70 3.16
N ALA A 102 0.61 -12.97 3.19
CA ALA A 102 1.16 -13.66 2.04
C ALA A 102 0.15 -13.75 0.89
N ALA A 103 -1.10 -14.12 1.19
CA ALA A 103 -2.17 -14.19 0.20
C ALA A 103 -2.44 -12.82 -0.44
N ARG A 104 -2.50 -11.75 0.36
CA ARG A 104 -2.71 -10.39 -0.15
C ARG A 104 -1.50 -9.86 -0.92
N ALA A 105 -0.29 -10.15 -0.47
CA ALA A 105 0.93 -9.79 -1.19
C ALA A 105 1.00 -10.48 -2.56
N GLU A 106 0.61 -11.75 -2.65
CA GLU A 106 0.52 -12.44 -3.94
C GLU A 106 -0.57 -11.85 -4.84
N ALA A 107 -1.74 -11.52 -4.28
CA ALA A 107 -2.79 -10.84 -5.04
C ALA A 107 -2.32 -9.50 -5.60
N LEU A 108 -1.57 -8.69 -4.82
CA LEU A 108 -1.01 -7.44 -5.32
C LEU A 108 -0.01 -7.68 -6.47
N ARG A 109 0.91 -8.64 -6.32
CA ARG A 109 1.87 -9.02 -7.37
C ARG A 109 1.17 -9.51 -8.65
N GLU A 110 0.12 -10.30 -8.50
CA GLU A 110 -0.71 -10.75 -9.61
C GLU A 110 -1.38 -9.57 -10.32
N ALA A 111 -1.95 -8.64 -9.55
CA ALA A 111 -2.57 -7.44 -10.11
C ALA A 111 -1.57 -6.58 -10.89
N GLU A 112 -0.37 -6.35 -10.35
CA GLU A 112 0.71 -5.63 -11.02
C GLU A 112 1.16 -6.30 -12.32
N LYS A 113 1.12 -7.63 -12.38
CA LYS A 113 1.39 -8.38 -13.62
C LYS A 113 0.27 -8.23 -14.64
N LEU A 114 -0.98 -8.05 -14.22
CA LEU A 114 -2.14 -7.96 -15.13
C LEU A 114 -2.51 -6.53 -15.52
N ILE A 115 -1.94 -5.52 -14.86
CA ILE A 115 -2.29 -4.12 -15.06
C ILE A 115 -1.11 -3.38 -15.70
N GLN A 116 -1.41 -2.46 -16.60
CA GLN A 116 -0.39 -1.62 -17.25
C GLN A 116 -0.89 -0.20 -17.47
N SER A 117 0.04 0.75 -17.48
CA SER A 117 -0.19 2.12 -17.94
C SER A 117 0.62 2.35 -19.21
N VAL A 118 -0.06 2.61 -20.33
CA VAL A 118 0.58 2.87 -21.62
C VAL A 118 0.27 4.29 -22.06
N LYS A 119 1.31 5.10 -22.28
CA LYS A 119 1.16 6.48 -22.76
C LYS A 119 0.41 6.47 -24.10
N GLY A 120 -0.70 7.19 -24.18
CA GLY A 120 -1.57 7.25 -25.37
C GLY A 120 -2.73 6.25 -25.38
N VAL A 121 -2.78 5.29 -24.45
CA VAL A 121 -3.96 4.44 -24.20
C VAL A 121 -4.74 5.03 -23.03
N VAL A 122 -5.97 5.48 -23.28
CA VAL A 122 -6.85 6.10 -22.26
C VAL A 122 -6.11 7.19 -21.46
N GLY A 123 -5.31 8.03 -22.15
CA GLY A 123 -4.56 9.11 -21.49
C GLY A 123 -3.46 8.65 -20.52
N GLY A 124 -3.02 7.38 -20.57
CA GLY A 124 -2.07 6.81 -19.61
C GLY A 124 -2.73 6.24 -18.35
N GLU A 125 -4.06 6.14 -18.32
CA GLU A 125 -4.78 5.51 -17.23
C GLU A 125 -4.41 4.01 -17.11
N PRO A 126 -4.29 3.47 -15.89
CA PRO A 126 -4.06 2.04 -15.67
C PRO A 126 -5.22 1.21 -16.20
N VAL A 127 -4.92 0.28 -17.10
CA VAL A 127 -5.89 -0.64 -17.73
C VAL A 127 -5.47 -2.10 -17.51
N PHE A 128 -6.42 -3.03 -17.57
CA PHE A 128 -6.10 -4.45 -17.63
C PHE A 128 -5.41 -4.78 -18.97
N LYS A 129 -4.32 -5.54 -18.92
CA LYS A 129 -3.56 -5.97 -20.10
C LYS A 129 -4.48 -6.69 -21.10
N GLY A 130 -4.31 -6.37 -22.38
CA GLY A 130 -5.15 -6.91 -23.45
C GLY A 130 -6.53 -6.24 -23.56
N THR A 131 -6.84 -5.26 -22.70
CA THR A 131 -8.11 -4.53 -22.73
C THR A 131 -7.87 -3.02 -22.76
N ARG A 132 -8.94 -2.25 -22.98
CA ARG A 132 -8.98 -0.80 -22.76
C ARG A 132 -9.79 -0.43 -21.51
N VAL A 133 -10.07 -1.40 -20.64
CA VAL A 133 -10.94 -1.22 -19.49
C VAL A 133 -10.13 -0.65 -18.31
N PRO A 134 -10.47 0.54 -17.79
CA PRO A 134 -9.72 1.15 -16.70
C PRO A 134 -9.94 0.41 -15.38
N VAL A 135 -8.84 0.10 -14.69
CA VAL A 135 -8.88 -0.65 -13.42
C VAL A 135 -9.63 0.13 -12.34
N ARG A 136 -9.42 1.46 -12.30
CA ARG A 136 -10.03 2.34 -11.30
C ARG A 136 -11.53 2.43 -11.47
N THR A 137 -12.04 2.36 -12.70
CA THR A 137 -13.48 2.29 -12.98
C THR A 137 -14.07 1.01 -12.40
N ILE A 138 -13.43 -0.14 -12.61
CA ILE A 138 -13.89 -1.41 -12.06
C ILE A 138 -13.91 -1.39 -10.52
N ALA A 139 -12.83 -0.92 -9.90
CA ALA A 139 -12.78 -0.76 -8.45
C ALA A 139 -13.89 0.20 -7.93
N ALA A 140 -14.16 1.29 -8.65
CA ALA A 140 -15.23 2.23 -8.30
C ALA A 140 -16.63 1.62 -8.42
N MET A 141 -16.88 0.78 -9.44
CA MET A 141 -18.14 0.05 -9.60
C MET A 141 -18.37 -0.93 -8.45
N LYS A 142 -17.34 -1.69 -8.06
CA LYS A 142 -17.41 -2.57 -6.89
C LYS A 142 -17.69 -1.81 -5.61
N ALA A 143 -17.02 -0.67 -5.40
CA ALA A 143 -17.26 0.19 -4.26
C ALA A 143 -18.69 0.77 -4.22
N GLN A 144 -19.38 0.83 -5.37
CA GLN A 144 -20.79 1.23 -5.49
C GLN A 144 -21.76 0.04 -5.35
N GLY A 145 -21.26 -1.17 -5.14
CA GLY A 145 -22.06 -2.37 -4.87
C GLY A 145 -22.30 -3.28 -6.08
N ALA A 146 -21.68 -3.01 -7.24
CA ALA A 146 -21.76 -3.93 -8.37
C ALA A 146 -21.07 -5.27 -8.04
N SER A 147 -21.78 -6.36 -8.31
CA SER A 147 -21.26 -7.72 -8.17
C SER A 147 -20.19 -8.03 -9.22
N THR A 148 -19.40 -9.08 -8.98
CA THR A 148 -18.37 -9.49 -9.93
C THR A 148 -19.00 -9.98 -11.23
N GLU A 149 -20.14 -10.67 -11.12
CA GLU A 149 -20.92 -11.22 -12.23
C GLU A 149 -21.46 -10.11 -13.13
N GLU A 150 -22.09 -9.08 -12.55
CA GLU A 150 -22.59 -7.91 -13.31
C GLU A 150 -21.46 -7.16 -14.03
N ILE A 151 -20.30 -7.03 -13.39
CA ILE A 151 -19.14 -6.37 -14.00
C ILE A 151 -18.62 -7.19 -15.19
N VAL A 152 -18.52 -8.51 -15.05
CA VAL A 152 -18.04 -9.40 -16.13
C VAL A 152 -19.05 -9.44 -17.28
N GLU A 153 -20.36 -9.40 -17.00
CA GLU A 153 -21.40 -9.28 -18.02
C GLU A 153 -21.26 -7.96 -18.80
N GLY A 154 -21.04 -6.85 -18.11
CA GLY A 154 -20.81 -5.53 -18.73
C GLY A 154 -19.46 -5.39 -19.44
N TYR A 155 -18.45 -6.15 -19.02
CA TYR A 155 -17.11 -6.16 -19.58
C TYR A 155 -16.63 -7.60 -19.86
N PRO A 156 -17.10 -8.26 -20.94
CA PRO A 156 -16.81 -9.67 -21.22
C PRO A 156 -15.32 -10.01 -21.45
N SER A 157 -14.47 -8.99 -21.63
CA SER A 157 -13.02 -9.16 -21.72
C SER A 157 -12.33 -9.30 -20.37
N LEU A 158 -13.05 -9.08 -19.26
CA LEU A 158 -12.55 -9.27 -17.91
C LEU A 158 -12.90 -10.65 -17.36
N THR A 159 -12.02 -11.16 -16.50
CA THR A 159 -12.30 -12.34 -15.68
C THR A 159 -12.74 -11.92 -14.29
N GLY A 160 -13.46 -12.79 -13.56
CA GLY A 160 -13.80 -12.52 -12.17
C GLY A 160 -12.57 -12.22 -11.31
N ARG A 161 -11.46 -12.92 -11.57
CA ARG A 161 -10.18 -12.67 -10.89
C ARG A 161 -9.64 -11.26 -11.17
N MET A 162 -9.71 -10.76 -12.40
CA MET A 162 -9.32 -9.38 -12.72
C MET A 162 -10.14 -8.36 -11.92
N VAL A 163 -11.45 -8.61 -11.78
CA VAL A 163 -12.37 -7.76 -11.02
C VAL A 163 -12.03 -7.77 -9.52
N GLU A 164 -11.68 -8.93 -8.95
CA GLU A 164 -11.18 -9.02 -7.57
C GLU A 164 -9.90 -8.20 -7.33
N LEU A 165 -8.94 -8.32 -8.25
CA LEU A 165 -7.63 -7.68 -8.15
C LEU A 165 -7.67 -6.16 -8.30
N ALA A 166 -8.75 -5.61 -8.86
CA ALA A 166 -8.92 -4.17 -9.04
C ALA A 166 -8.82 -3.39 -7.72
N ASP A 167 -9.36 -3.94 -6.63
CA ASP A 167 -9.45 -3.26 -5.34
C ASP A 167 -8.08 -3.12 -4.68
N ILE A 168 -7.33 -4.23 -4.58
CA ILE A 168 -6.01 -4.22 -3.94
C ILE A 168 -5.03 -3.37 -4.75
N TRP A 169 -5.10 -3.43 -6.08
CA TRP A 169 -4.25 -2.60 -6.93
C TRP A 169 -4.55 -1.12 -6.77
N THR A 170 -5.83 -0.75 -6.77
CA THR A 170 -6.26 0.66 -6.63
C THR A 170 -5.90 1.22 -5.26
N ALA A 171 -6.01 0.42 -4.19
CA ALA A 171 -5.58 0.79 -2.84
C ALA A 171 -4.06 0.98 -2.75
N ALA A 172 -3.27 0.13 -3.40
CA ALA A 172 -1.81 0.20 -3.43
C ALA A 172 -1.30 1.37 -4.30
N HIS A 173 -2.04 1.72 -5.35
CA HIS A 173 -1.67 2.75 -6.32
C HIS A 173 -2.68 3.92 -6.29
N PRO A 174 -2.75 4.73 -5.23
CA PRO A 174 -3.68 5.86 -5.18
C PRO A 174 -3.37 6.88 -6.28
N VAL A 175 -4.40 7.59 -6.76
CA VAL A 175 -4.23 8.63 -7.77
C VAL A 175 -3.32 9.73 -7.21
N ARG A 176 -2.15 9.91 -7.82
CA ARG A 176 -1.27 11.04 -7.54
C ARG A 176 -1.83 12.29 -8.22
N GLY A 177 -2.84 12.90 -7.59
CA GLY A 177 -3.36 14.19 -8.02
C GLY A 177 -2.32 15.30 -7.85
N ARG A 178 -2.43 16.35 -8.67
CA ARG A 178 -1.69 17.60 -8.40
C ARG A 178 -2.12 18.10 -7.01
N PRO A 179 -1.18 18.49 -6.12
CA PRO A 179 -1.54 19.13 -4.86
C PRO A 179 -2.53 20.27 -5.13
N ARG A 180 -3.64 20.31 -4.40
CA ARG A 180 -4.65 21.36 -4.54
C ARG A 180 -4.01 22.71 -4.28
N LYS A 181 -4.34 23.71 -5.10
CA LYS A 181 -3.82 25.07 -4.89
C LYS A 181 -4.40 25.63 -3.60
N LEU A 182 -3.65 26.52 -2.91
CA LEU A 182 -4.18 27.22 -1.73
C LEU A 182 -5.50 27.95 -2.03
N SER A 183 -5.64 28.50 -3.24
CA SER A 183 -6.86 29.15 -3.72
C SER A 183 -8.09 28.22 -3.75
N GLU A 184 -7.88 26.93 -4.07
CA GLU A 184 -8.95 25.92 -4.10
C GLU A 184 -9.37 25.49 -2.69
N LEU A 185 -8.54 25.78 -1.68
CA LEU A 185 -8.82 25.52 -0.26
C LEU A 185 -9.41 26.76 0.44
N GLY A 186 -9.72 27.83 -0.30
CA GLY A 186 -10.18 29.11 0.26
C GLY A 186 -9.11 29.86 1.06
N LEU A 187 -7.83 29.46 0.95
CA LEU A 187 -6.73 30.06 1.68
C LEU A 187 -6.03 31.09 0.81
N LYS A 188 -5.81 32.30 1.35
CA LYS A 188 -5.07 33.35 0.68
C LYS A 188 -3.57 33.08 0.78
N VAL A 189 -2.90 33.00 -0.37
CA VAL A 189 -1.44 32.88 -0.43
C VAL A 189 -0.81 34.12 0.21
N LYS A 190 0.02 33.92 1.24
CA LYS A 190 0.73 35.01 1.94
C LYS A 190 2.06 35.37 1.26
N SER A 191 2.73 34.40 0.64
CA SER A 191 3.95 34.60 -0.14
C SER A 191 4.11 33.49 -1.17
N GLU A 192 4.65 33.82 -2.34
CA GLU A 192 5.06 32.87 -3.37
C GLU A 192 6.58 32.98 -3.53
N LYS A 193 7.30 31.87 -3.40
CA LYS A 193 8.74 31.80 -3.68
C LYS A 193 8.97 30.81 -4.81
N ARG A 194 9.44 31.29 -5.95
CA ARG A 194 9.87 30.42 -7.05
C ARG A 194 11.33 30.05 -6.85
N LEU A 195 11.56 28.77 -6.55
CA LEU A 195 12.90 28.22 -6.49
C LEU A 195 13.25 27.69 -7.87
N ARG A 196 14.38 28.13 -8.42
CA ARG A 196 15.00 27.42 -9.55
C ARG A 196 15.65 26.17 -8.98
N LEU A 197 15.20 24.99 -9.42
CA LEU A 197 15.91 23.75 -9.16
C LEU A 197 17.23 23.82 -9.92
N GLY A 198 18.32 24.09 -9.20
CA GLY A 198 19.65 24.23 -9.78
C GLY A 198 20.15 22.90 -10.30
N ASN A 199 19.97 22.67 -11.60
CA ASN A 199 20.70 21.65 -12.36
C ASN A 199 20.82 22.11 -13.83
N GLU A 200 21.47 23.24 -14.04
CA GLU A 200 22.12 23.56 -15.31
C GLU A 200 23.62 23.64 -15.01
N ARG A 201 24.35 22.54 -15.28
CA ARG A 201 25.78 22.64 -15.52
C ARG A 201 25.92 23.42 -16.82
N LEU A 202 26.21 24.72 -16.73
CA LEU A 202 26.60 25.52 -17.89
C LEU A 202 27.83 24.86 -18.54
N PRO A 203 27.84 24.62 -19.85
CA PRO A 203 29.05 24.17 -20.52
C PRO A 203 30.11 25.26 -20.38
N GLN A 204 31.32 24.87 -19.95
CA GLN A 204 32.49 25.74 -19.99
C GLN A 204 32.75 26.08 -21.46
N SER A 205 32.64 27.36 -21.80
CA SER A 205 33.19 27.90 -23.05
C SER A 205 34.71 27.77 -22.97
N SER A 206 35.26 26.90 -23.81
CA SER A 206 36.67 26.86 -24.15
C SER A 206 37.00 28.03 -25.07
N ASP A 207 37.88 28.92 -24.60
CA ASP A 207 38.79 29.70 -25.43
C ASP A 207 40.15 29.00 -25.46
#